data_AF-A0A401H888-F1
#
_entry.id   AF-A0A401H888-F1
#
_cell.length_a   1.000
_cell.length_b   1.000
_cell.length_c   1.000
_cell.angle_alpha   90.00
_cell.angle_beta   90.00
_cell.angle_gamma   90.00
#
_symmetry.space_group_name_H-M   'P 1'
#
loop_
_entity.id
_entity.type
_entity.pdbx_description
1 polymer ?
#
loop_
_entity_poly.entity_id
_entity_poly.type
_entity_poly.pdbx_seq_one_letter_code
_entity_poly.pdbx_strand_id
1 'polypeptide(L)'
;GRGIIGAAASLAALGPGEDYTWELVAYRRPEAWGVARCVDWEAAVKVESTLPPCTFNNIDMAEGRVAAAPAGPDPVLAGFRGDCPHLLPRYSEALCEEPHFWVLYRSNQHTDAPRGLERRIYPYSYVTVEAEVLDTPQTLPGGHVVVRASTGEGEADLVFYREASPLNMVARLLAPGDSVEAMGSVRPYRPRGLWTVAVDKLVVRRLAPVYERHSPLCPRCGARMESAGRGRGYRCPRCGYASREARPLETPVPRALQPGVYTPREGRLRHLTAPPGRRPAGRRPPRPVKLEWAFSPGPSPPEPPGGVGEF
;
A
#
# COMPACT_ATOMS: atom_id res chain seq x y z
N GLY A 1 14.90 -23.94 24.97
CA GLY A 1 13.83 -22.96 25.22
C GLY A 1 13.98 -21.69 24.39
N ARG A 2 13.77 -21.75 23.06
CA ARG A 2 13.75 -20.53 22.21
C ARG A 2 12.54 -19.63 22.50
N GLY A 3 11.47 -20.17 23.10
CA GLY A 3 10.26 -19.42 23.47
C GLY A 3 10.49 -18.29 24.47
N ILE A 4 11.60 -18.29 25.22
CA ILE A 4 11.93 -17.21 26.15
C ILE A 4 12.13 -15.86 25.43
N ILE A 5 12.65 -15.90 24.19
CA ILE A 5 12.87 -14.70 23.38
C ILE A 5 11.52 -14.05 23.06
N GLY A 6 10.56 -14.86 22.60
CA GLY A 6 9.20 -14.39 22.30
C GLY A 6 8.45 -13.90 23.55
N ALA A 7 8.57 -14.64 24.66
CA ALA A 7 7.95 -14.25 25.93
C ALA A 7 8.49 -12.89 26.42
N ALA A 8 9.82 -12.72 26.47
CA ALA A 8 10.45 -11.46 26.86
C ALA A 8 10.08 -10.31 25.91
N ALA A 9 10.10 -10.56 24.59
CA ALA A 9 9.70 -9.56 23.61
C ALA A 9 8.24 -9.14 23.78
N SER A 10 7.32 -10.08 24.04
CA SER A 10 5.89 -9.77 24.20
C SER A 10 5.58 -8.86 25.40
N LEU A 11 6.37 -8.95 26.47
CA LEU A 11 6.23 -8.08 27.64
C LEU A 11 6.68 -6.64 27.35
N ALA A 12 7.61 -6.45 26.42
CA ALA A 12 8.22 -5.16 26.09
C ALA A 12 7.76 -4.58 24.74
N ALA A 13 6.90 -5.30 23.99
CA ALA A 13 6.59 -4.99 22.60
C ALA A 13 5.80 -3.68 22.38
N LEU A 14 5.13 -3.18 23.42
CA LEU A 14 4.32 -1.96 23.37
C LEU A 14 4.62 -1.09 24.60
N GLY A 15 5.48 -0.10 24.39
CA GLY A 15 5.82 0.92 25.38
C GLY A 15 4.76 2.02 25.52
N PRO A 16 4.89 2.89 26.55
CA PRO A 16 4.01 4.04 26.71
C PRO A 16 4.06 4.97 25.49
N GLY A 17 2.89 5.26 24.90
CA GLY A 17 2.76 6.17 23.75
C GLY A 17 3.09 5.54 22.40
N GLU A 18 3.44 4.25 22.35
CA GLU A 18 3.57 3.53 21.08
C GLU A 18 2.20 3.23 20.45
N ASP A 19 2.19 3.13 19.13
CA ASP A 19 1.01 2.77 18.36
C ASP A 19 0.63 1.30 18.57
N TYR A 20 -0.66 1.01 18.53
CA TYR A 20 -1.20 -0.33 18.65
C TYR A 20 -2.55 -0.43 17.95
N THR A 21 -2.96 -1.66 17.67
CA THR A 21 -4.27 -2.01 17.14
C THR A 21 -4.91 -3.08 18.00
N TRP A 22 -6.19 -3.36 17.76
CA TRP A 22 -6.93 -4.42 18.41
C TRP A 22 -7.19 -5.58 17.46
N GLU A 23 -7.11 -6.80 17.98
CA GLU A 23 -7.55 -8.01 17.30
C GLU A 23 -8.47 -8.80 18.25
N LEU A 24 -9.72 -9.01 17.84
CA LEU A 24 -10.68 -9.85 18.53
C LEU A 24 -10.62 -11.26 17.93
N VAL A 25 -10.12 -12.21 18.69
CA VAL A 25 -9.89 -13.59 18.25
C VAL A 25 -10.98 -14.50 18.82
N ALA A 26 -11.73 -15.15 17.94
CA ALA A 26 -12.64 -16.25 18.26
C ALA A 26 -11.89 -17.58 18.26
N TYR A 27 -12.07 -18.39 19.29
CA TYR A 27 -11.48 -19.72 19.41
C TYR A 27 -12.54 -20.82 19.25
N ARG A 28 -12.13 -21.91 18.61
CA ARG A 28 -12.95 -23.08 18.35
C ARG A 28 -12.87 -24.07 19.50
N ARG A 29 -13.92 -24.86 19.67
CA ARG A 29 -13.86 -26.02 20.57
C ARG A 29 -12.88 -27.06 20.01
N PRO A 30 -12.16 -27.82 20.86
CA PRO A 30 -11.18 -28.82 20.43
C PRO A 30 -11.69 -29.80 19.38
N GLU A 31 -12.98 -30.16 19.44
CA GLU A 31 -13.61 -31.12 18.54
C GLU A 31 -13.70 -30.61 17.09
N ALA A 32 -13.61 -29.29 16.88
CA ALA A 32 -13.65 -28.67 15.57
C ALA A 32 -12.26 -28.42 14.96
N TRP A 33 -11.17 -28.70 15.68
CA TRP A 33 -9.81 -28.45 15.18
C TRP A 33 -9.50 -29.33 13.96
N GLY A 34 -8.84 -28.77 12.95
CA GLY A 34 -8.57 -29.45 11.68
C GLY A 34 -9.76 -29.57 10.71
N VAL A 35 -10.99 -29.28 11.16
CA VAL A 35 -12.17 -29.19 10.29
C VAL A 35 -12.20 -27.83 9.59
N ALA A 36 -12.80 -27.75 8.40
CA ALA A 36 -13.03 -26.48 7.73
C ALA A 36 -13.77 -25.48 8.66
N ARG A 37 -13.36 -24.21 8.65
CA ARG A 37 -14.00 -23.15 9.42
C ARG A 37 -15.27 -22.70 8.75
N CYS A 38 -16.28 -22.39 9.55
CA CYS A 38 -17.51 -21.81 9.05
C CYS A 38 -17.57 -20.30 9.35
N VAL A 39 -17.08 -19.49 8.41
CA VAL A 39 -17.16 -18.02 8.45
C VAL A 39 -17.78 -17.54 7.14
N ASP A 40 -18.98 -16.97 7.21
CA ASP A 40 -19.76 -16.53 6.07
C ASP A 40 -19.16 -15.25 5.46
N TRP A 41 -18.80 -15.35 4.19
CA TRP A 41 -18.19 -14.25 3.45
C TRP A 41 -19.15 -13.07 3.24
N GLU A 42 -20.39 -13.33 2.85
CA GLU A 42 -21.36 -12.29 2.51
C GLU A 42 -21.79 -11.51 3.76
N ALA A 43 -22.01 -12.23 4.87
CA ALA A 43 -22.27 -11.64 6.17
C ALA A 43 -21.08 -10.83 6.67
N ALA A 44 -19.84 -11.31 6.51
CA ALA A 44 -18.65 -10.56 6.88
C ALA A 44 -18.51 -9.25 6.09
N VAL A 45 -18.77 -9.29 4.78
CA VAL A 45 -18.78 -8.11 3.91
C VAL A 45 -19.89 -7.14 4.32
N LYS A 46 -21.10 -7.66 4.62
CA LYS A 46 -22.21 -6.85 5.12
C LYS A 46 -21.83 -6.12 6.40
N VAL A 47 -21.23 -6.82 7.38
CA VAL A 47 -20.74 -6.20 8.61
C VAL A 47 -19.72 -5.11 8.30
N GLU A 48 -18.64 -5.44 7.58
CA GLU A 48 -17.55 -4.49 7.24
C GLU A 48 -18.11 -3.23 6.56
N SER A 49 -19.08 -3.37 5.64
CA SER A 49 -19.71 -2.24 4.94
C SER A 49 -20.50 -1.27 5.82
N THR A 50 -20.90 -1.70 7.02
CA THR A 50 -21.63 -0.87 8.00
C THR A 50 -20.72 -0.22 9.04
N LEU A 51 -19.45 -0.60 9.10
CA LEU A 51 -18.49 -0.08 10.06
C LEU A 51 -17.79 1.17 9.53
N PRO A 52 -17.39 2.10 10.40
CA PRO A 52 -16.51 3.19 10.00
C PRO A 52 -15.13 2.63 9.60
N PRO A 53 -14.28 3.42 8.90
CA PRO A 53 -12.95 3.01 8.45
C PRO A 53 -11.93 2.93 9.60
N CYS A 54 -12.28 2.16 10.63
CA CYS A 54 -11.49 1.82 11.79
C CYS A 54 -11.32 0.31 11.92
N THR A 55 -11.92 -0.49 11.05
CA THR A 55 -11.58 -1.91 10.82
C THR A 55 -10.80 -2.02 9.52
N PHE A 56 -9.93 -3.01 9.42
CA PHE A 56 -9.05 -3.15 8.25
C PHE A 56 -8.52 -4.56 8.11
N ASN A 57 -8.23 -4.95 6.86
CA ASN A 57 -7.54 -6.20 6.53
C ASN A 57 -8.27 -7.47 7.04
N ASN A 58 -9.60 -7.40 7.25
CA ASN A 58 -10.44 -8.54 7.64
C ASN A 58 -11.03 -9.27 6.43
N ILE A 59 -11.15 -8.58 5.30
CA ILE A 59 -11.87 -8.98 4.10
C ILE A 59 -10.92 -8.87 2.90
N ASP A 60 -10.80 -9.92 2.09
CA ASP A 60 -10.10 -9.89 0.79
C ASP A 60 -11.13 -9.95 -0.34
N MET A 61 -11.62 -8.78 -0.74
CA MET A 61 -12.67 -8.64 -1.76
C MET A 61 -12.31 -9.29 -3.10
N ALA A 62 -11.03 -9.30 -3.44
CA ALA A 62 -10.58 -9.83 -4.74
C ALA A 62 -10.63 -11.36 -4.81
N GLU A 63 -10.53 -12.06 -3.68
CA GLU A 63 -10.53 -13.54 -3.61
C GLU A 63 -11.82 -14.10 -3.02
N GLY A 64 -12.76 -13.24 -2.60
CA GLY A 64 -14.00 -13.69 -1.98
C GLY A 64 -13.78 -14.43 -0.65
N ARG A 65 -12.80 -14.00 0.16
CA ARG A 65 -12.41 -14.71 1.41
C ARG A 65 -12.30 -13.78 2.61
N VAL A 66 -12.76 -14.26 3.76
CA VAL A 66 -12.56 -13.57 5.05
C VAL A 66 -11.10 -13.73 5.45
N ALA A 67 -10.29 -12.69 5.21
CA ALA A 67 -8.86 -12.69 5.52
C ALA A 67 -8.55 -12.79 7.02
N ALA A 68 -9.50 -12.42 7.88
CA ALA A 68 -9.46 -12.64 9.32
C ALA A 68 -9.54 -14.14 9.72
N ALA A 69 -10.05 -15.01 8.83
CA ALA A 69 -10.14 -16.46 9.10
C ALA A 69 -8.87 -17.18 8.58
N PRO A 70 -8.11 -17.87 9.46
CA PRO A 70 -6.93 -18.60 9.03
C PRO A 70 -7.27 -19.85 8.23
N ALA A 71 -6.31 -20.34 7.44
CA ALA A 71 -6.48 -21.56 6.63
C ALA A 71 -5.92 -22.83 7.32
N GLY A 72 -5.12 -22.70 8.37
CA GLY A 72 -4.43 -23.81 9.02
C GLY A 72 -5.34 -24.67 9.91
N PRO A 73 -4.85 -25.79 10.48
CA PRO A 73 -5.63 -26.64 11.39
C PRO A 73 -5.76 -26.06 12.82
N ASP A 74 -5.32 -24.82 13.03
CA ASP A 74 -5.20 -24.15 14.33
C ASP A 74 -6.56 -23.93 15.04
N PRO A 75 -6.55 -23.62 16.35
CA PRO A 75 -7.78 -23.45 17.13
C PRO A 75 -8.51 -22.12 16.88
N VAL A 76 -7.96 -21.21 16.08
CA VAL A 76 -8.56 -19.89 15.82
C VAL A 76 -9.65 -20.05 14.77
N LEU A 77 -10.84 -19.53 15.05
CA LEU A 77 -11.92 -19.42 14.06
C LEU A 77 -11.72 -18.19 13.17
N ALA A 78 -11.56 -17.03 13.78
CA ALA A 78 -11.31 -15.77 13.08
C ALA A 78 -10.64 -14.77 14.04
N GLY A 79 -9.84 -13.86 13.49
CA GLY A 79 -9.22 -12.73 14.19
C GLY A 79 -9.57 -11.42 13.50
N PHE A 80 -10.60 -10.72 13.98
CA PHE A 80 -11.05 -9.46 13.40
C PHE A 80 -10.27 -8.27 13.98
N ARG A 81 -9.81 -7.37 13.11
CA ARG A 81 -8.83 -6.31 13.42
C ARG A 81 -9.40 -4.92 13.22
N GLY A 82 -8.95 -4.00 14.07
CA GLY A 82 -9.29 -2.59 13.95
C GLY A 82 -8.74 -1.71 15.08
N ASP A 83 -8.96 -0.41 14.95
CA ASP A 83 -8.72 0.62 15.96
C ASP A 83 -9.97 0.87 16.84
N CYS A 84 -11.12 0.30 16.49
CA CYS A 84 -12.40 0.44 17.21
C CYS A 84 -12.85 -0.88 17.88
N PRO A 85 -12.26 -1.23 19.05
CA PRO A 85 -12.47 -2.55 19.67
C PRO A 85 -13.94 -2.83 20.02
N HIS A 86 -14.72 -1.80 20.34
CA HIS A 86 -16.14 -1.91 20.67
C HIS A 86 -17.02 -2.31 19.46
N LEU A 87 -16.51 -2.20 18.23
CA LEU A 87 -17.24 -2.59 17.01
C LEU A 87 -16.86 -3.98 16.50
N LEU A 88 -15.69 -4.51 16.91
CA LEU A 88 -15.23 -5.84 16.48
C LEU A 88 -16.22 -6.98 16.81
N PRO A 89 -16.98 -6.97 17.93
CA PRO A 89 -17.98 -8.01 18.19
C PRO A 89 -19.09 -8.12 17.16
N ARG A 90 -19.34 -7.09 16.32
CA ARG A 90 -20.33 -7.16 15.24
C ARG A 90 -20.01 -8.24 14.20
N TYR A 91 -18.74 -8.61 14.05
CA TYR A 91 -18.34 -9.71 13.16
C TYR A 91 -18.82 -11.10 13.63
N SER A 92 -19.38 -11.23 14.84
CA SER A 92 -20.07 -12.46 15.24
C SER A 92 -21.22 -12.83 14.30
N GLU A 93 -21.86 -11.85 13.64
CA GLU A 93 -22.89 -12.08 12.61
C GLU A 93 -22.38 -12.87 11.40
N ALA A 94 -21.06 -12.90 11.18
CA ALA A 94 -20.43 -13.65 10.10
C ALA A 94 -19.98 -15.06 10.51
N LEU A 95 -20.16 -15.47 11.77
CA LEU A 95 -19.73 -16.77 12.24
C LEU A 95 -20.87 -17.76 12.20
N CYS A 96 -20.72 -18.81 11.40
CA CYS A 96 -21.70 -19.88 11.29
C CYS A 96 -21.49 -20.99 12.34
N GLU A 97 -20.35 -21.00 13.02
CA GLU A 97 -20.07 -21.86 14.16
C GLU A 97 -19.94 -21.01 15.43
N GLU A 98 -20.46 -21.53 16.55
CA GLU A 98 -20.39 -20.83 17.83
C GLU A 98 -18.95 -20.91 18.39
N PRO A 99 -18.30 -19.76 18.65
CA PRO A 99 -16.98 -19.76 19.29
C PRO A 99 -17.05 -20.34 20.69
N HIS A 100 -16.03 -21.10 21.08
CA HIS A 100 -15.87 -21.56 22.46
C HIS A 100 -15.66 -20.39 23.41
N PHE A 101 -14.78 -19.46 23.03
CA PHE A 101 -14.53 -18.22 23.75
C PHE A 101 -13.88 -17.19 22.82
N TRP A 102 -13.79 -15.97 23.32
CA TRP A 102 -13.19 -14.84 22.63
C TRP A 102 -12.09 -14.22 23.48
N VAL A 103 -11.06 -13.68 22.83
CA VAL A 103 -10.04 -12.86 23.49
C VAL A 103 -9.79 -11.61 22.66
N LEU A 104 -9.85 -10.44 23.31
CA LEU A 104 -9.48 -9.18 22.70
C LEU A 104 -8.00 -8.88 23.01
N TYR A 105 -7.16 -8.88 21.99
CA TYR A 105 -5.74 -8.57 22.11
C TYR A 105 -5.47 -7.12 21.72
N ARG A 106 -4.60 -6.48 22.50
CA ARG A 106 -3.85 -5.30 22.05
C ARG A 106 -2.58 -5.78 21.36
N SER A 107 -2.33 -5.33 20.13
CA SER A 107 -1.25 -5.83 19.29
C SER A 107 -0.45 -4.72 18.62
N ASN A 108 0.77 -5.03 18.20
CA ASN A 108 1.57 -4.17 17.31
C ASN A 108 1.24 -4.40 15.82
N GLN A 109 0.20 -5.18 15.50
CA GLN A 109 -0.16 -5.42 14.11
C GLN A 109 -0.60 -4.12 13.44
N HIS A 110 -0.31 -3.98 12.15
CA HIS A 110 -0.75 -2.87 11.32
C HIS A 110 -0.30 -1.48 11.83
N THR A 111 0.87 -1.42 12.49
CA THR A 111 1.48 -0.19 13.04
C THR A 111 2.76 0.26 12.30
N ASP A 112 3.22 -0.51 11.31
CA ASP A 112 4.56 -0.42 10.72
C ASP A 112 5.71 -0.70 11.70
N ALA A 113 5.43 -1.26 12.89
CA ALA A 113 6.46 -1.67 13.84
C ALA A 113 7.35 -2.82 13.30
N PRO A 114 8.66 -2.85 13.61
CA PRO A 114 9.42 -1.77 14.22
C PRO A 114 9.73 -0.67 13.20
N ARG A 115 9.04 0.48 13.30
CA ARG A 115 9.30 1.60 12.40
C ARG A 115 10.56 2.31 12.86
N GLY A 116 11.58 2.37 12.00
CA GLY A 116 12.75 3.23 12.22
C GLY A 116 13.87 2.66 13.09
N LEU A 117 13.83 1.37 13.45
CA LEU A 117 14.94 0.76 14.19
C LEU A 117 16.23 0.67 13.35
N GLU A 118 16.10 0.44 12.03
CA GLU A 118 17.27 0.23 11.17
C GLU A 118 17.10 0.80 9.76
N ARG A 119 17.96 1.77 9.44
CA ARG A 119 18.19 2.25 8.07
C ARG A 119 19.24 1.41 7.32
N ARG A 120 19.94 0.54 8.05
CA ARG A 120 21.00 -0.33 7.51
C ARG A 120 20.39 -1.58 6.89
N ILE A 121 20.89 -1.92 5.72
CA ILE A 121 20.45 -3.11 4.98
C ILE A 121 21.37 -4.28 5.34
N TYR A 122 20.83 -5.30 6.00
CA TYR A 122 21.53 -6.54 6.32
C TYR A 122 20.55 -7.73 6.38
N PRO A 123 21.01 -9.00 6.34
CA PRO A 123 20.12 -10.15 6.17
C PRO A 123 19.13 -10.28 7.33
N TYR A 124 17.88 -10.67 7.02
CA TYR A 124 16.81 -10.94 7.99
C TYR A 124 16.26 -9.72 8.74
N SER A 125 16.71 -8.51 8.42
CA SER A 125 16.12 -7.28 8.97
C SER A 125 14.86 -6.85 8.21
N TYR A 126 14.05 -6.01 8.84
CA TYR A 126 12.96 -5.28 8.21
C TYR A 126 13.34 -3.79 8.20
N VAL A 127 13.45 -3.22 7.00
CA VAL A 127 14.04 -1.88 6.81
C VAL A 127 13.04 -0.90 6.23
N THR A 128 13.27 0.38 6.51
CA THR A 128 12.68 1.50 5.77
C THR A 128 13.83 2.23 5.06
N VAL A 129 13.82 2.20 3.73
CA VAL A 129 14.93 2.69 2.91
C VAL A 129 14.42 3.78 1.98
N GLU A 130 15.02 4.96 2.11
CA GLU A 130 14.91 6.03 1.10
C GLU A 130 15.76 5.63 -0.10
N ALA A 131 15.16 5.69 -1.29
CA ALA A 131 15.80 5.21 -2.51
C ALA A 131 15.45 6.07 -3.72
N GLU A 132 16.38 6.14 -4.66
CA GLU A 132 16.18 6.69 -6.00
C GLU A 132 16.22 5.57 -7.02
N VAL A 133 15.20 5.48 -7.87
CA VAL A 133 15.11 4.45 -8.91
C VAL A 133 16.20 4.70 -9.96
N LEU A 134 17.04 3.70 -10.23
CA LEU A 134 18.18 3.82 -11.14
C LEU A 134 17.82 3.43 -12.57
N ASP A 135 17.04 2.37 -12.73
CA ASP A 135 16.74 1.75 -14.02
C ASP A 135 15.23 1.57 -14.20
N THR A 136 14.79 1.33 -15.43
CA THR A 136 13.39 0.97 -15.70
C THR A 136 13.06 -0.36 -15.00
N PRO A 137 11.93 -0.46 -14.27
CA PRO A 137 11.52 -1.68 -13.58
C PRO A 137 11.51 -2.92 -14.48
N GLN A 138 12.08 -4.02 -14.00
CA GLN A 138 12.15 -5.29 -14.73
C GLN A 138 11.09 -6.25 -14.22
N THR A 139 10.22 -6.76 -15.10
CA THR A 139 9.29 -7.83 -14.76
C THR A 139 9.93 -9.19 -15.07
N LEU A 140 10.10 -10.03 -14.05
CA LEU A 140 10.66 -11.38 -14.17
C LEU A 140 9.60 -12.39 -14.64
N PRO A 141 10.02 -13.56 -15.18
CA PRO A 141 9.12 -14.71 -15.33
C PRO A 141 8.42 -15.02 -14.00
N GLY A 142 7.10 -15.20 -14.04
CA GLY A 142 6.27 -15.33 -12.82
C GLY A 142 5.67 -14.01 -12.31
N GLY A 143 5.98 -12.87 -12.94
CA GLY A 143 5.29 -11.58 -12.72
C GLY A 143 5.82 -10.74 -11.55
N HIS A 144 6.91 -11.17 -10.91
CA HIS A 144 7.63 -10.37 -9.93
C HIS A 144 8.28 -9.16 -10.60
N VAL A 145 8.32 -8.02 -9.91
CA VAL A 145 8.94 -6.79 -10.42
C VAL A 145 10.16 -6.48 -9.57
N VAL A 146 11.27 -6.21 -10.24
CA VAL A 146 12.53 -5.79 -9.61
C VAL A 146 12.85 -4.38 -10.04
N VAL A 147 13.07 -3.51 -9.06
CA VAL A 147 13.45 -2.11 -9.25
C VAL A 147 14.82 -1.94 -8.63
N ARG A 148 15.82 -1.65 -9.47
CA ARG A 148 17.15 -1.31 -9.00
C ARG A 148 17.13 0.13 -8.50
N ALA A 149 17.65 0.34 -7.29
CA ALA A 149 17.61 1.65 -6.66
C ALA A 149 18.92 1.96 -5.92
N SER A 150 19.27 3.24 -5.92
CA SER A 150 20.34 3.80 -5.10
C SER A 150 19.78 4.12 -3.72
N THR A 151 20.51 3.75 -2.67
CA THR A 151 20.13 3.96 -1.28
C THR A 151 21.29 4.57 -0.50
N GLY A 152 21.05 4.99 0.75
CA GLY A 152 22.12 5.46 1.63
C GLY A 152 23.22 4.42 1.91
N GLU A 153 22.95 3.13 1.72
CA GLU A 153 23.87 2.01 1.96
C GLU A 153 24.43 1.40 0.65
N GLY A 154 24.30 2.14 -0.46
CA GLY A 154 24.66 1.67 -1.81
C GLY A 154 23.46 1.16 -2.60
N GLU A 155 23.70 0.38 -3.64
CA GLU A 155 22.62 -0.12 -4.50
C GLU A 155 21.88 -1.32 -3.90
N ALA A 156 20.57 -1.38 -4.12
CA ALA A 156 19.73 -2.49 -3.73
C ALA A 156 18.67 -2.81 -4.79
N ASP A 157 18.23 -4.07 -4.79
CA ASP A 157 17.10 -4.56 -5.54
C ASP A 157 15.84 -4.51 -4.67
N LEU A 158 14.92 -3.61 -5.02
CA LEU A 158 13.58 -3.57 -4.46
C LEU A 158 12.69 -4.55 -5.23
N VAL A 159 12.26 -5.61 -4.55
CA VAL A 159 11.48 -6.70 -5.17
C VAL A 159 10.04 -6.64 -4.71
N PHE A 160 9.15 -6.62 -5.69
CA PHE A 160 7.71 -6.61 -5.51
C PHE A 160 7.14 -7.93 -6.03
N TYR A 161 6.75 -8.83 -5.13
CA TYR A 161 6.18 -10.13 -5.51
C TYR A 161 4.82 -9.95 -6.20
N ARG A 162 4.42 -10.92 -7.03
CA ARG A 162 3.19 -10.83 -7.84
C ARG A 162 1.96 -10.82 -6.92
N GLU A 163 2.05 -11.56 -5.83
CA GLU A 163 1.05 -11.73 -4.78
C GLU A 163 0.80 -10.43 -4.02
N ALA A 164 1.71 -9.45 -4.11
CA ALA A 164 1.59 -8.14 -3.49
C ALA A 164 0.72 -7.15 -4.29
N SER A 165 0.04 -7.56 -5.36
CA SER A 165 -0.85 -6.66 -6.12
C SER A 165 -1.89 -5.96 -5.21
N PRO A 166 -2.13 -4.65 -5.42
CA PRO A 166 -1.69 -3.82 -6.54
C PRO A 166 -0.28 -3.22 -6.40
N LEU A 167 0.42 -3.43 -5.28
CA LEU A 167 1.77 -2.88 -5.06
C LEU A 167 2.74 -3.26 -6.19
N ASN A 168 2.67 -4.51 -6.67
CA ASN A 168 3.44 -4.97 -7.83
C ASN A 168 3.15 -4.16 -9.10
N MET A 169 1.88 -3.80 -9.34
CA MET A 169 1.48 -3.04 -10.52
C MET A 169 2.02 -1.61 -10.44
N VAL A 170 1.97 -1.00 -9.25
CA VAL A 170 2.54 0.32 -8.98
C VAL A 170 4.03 0.34 -9.27
N ALA A 171 4.77 -0.69 -8.85
CA ALA A 171 6.20 -0.79 -9.10
C ALA A 171 6.57 -0.80 -10.58
N ARG A 172 5.71 -1.29 -11.48
CA ARG A 172 5.93 -1.27 -12.94
C ARG A 172 5.85 0.13 -13.53
N LEU A 173 5.18 1.05 -12.85
CA LEU A 173 5.01 2.43 -13.29
C LEU A 173 6.18 3.34 -12.89
N LEU A 174 7.07 2.87 -12.02
CA LEU A 174 8.26 3.61 -11.63
C LEU A 174 9.20 3.82 -12.83
N ALA A 175 9.98 4.89 -12.78
CA ALA A 175 10.98 5.24 -13.79
C ALA A 175 12.26 5.76 -13.14
N PRO A 176 13.39 5.73 -13.86
CA PRO A 176 14.66 6.32 -13.40
C PRO A 176 14.48 7.74 -12.87
N GLY A 177 15.07 8.03 -11.71
CA GLY A 177 14.99 9.31 -11.00
C GLY A 177 13.78 9.47 -10.07
N ASP A 178 12.83 8.52 -10.07
CA ASP A 178 11.75 8.53 -9.07
C ASP A 178 12.35 8.38 -7.66
N SER A 179 11.90 9.23 -6.73
CA SER A 179 12.29 9.16 -5.32
C SER A 179 11.20 8.47 -4.52
N VAL A 180 11.59 7.41 -3.82
CA VAL A 180 10.69 6.53 -3.08
C VAL A 180 11.23 6.22 -1.69
N GLU A 181 10.35 5.80 -0.79
CA GLU A 181 10.70 5.15 0.47
C GLU A 181 10.06 3.76 0.46
N ALA A 182 10.89 2.72 0.52
CA ALA A 182 10.47 1.33 0.49
C ALA A 182 10.60 0.70 1.88
N MET A 183 9.54 0.02 2.31
CA MET A 183 9.53 -0.76 3.55
C MET A 183 9.43 -2.24 3.22
N GLY A 184 10.31 -3.06 3.80
CA GLY A 184 10.33 -4.47 3.45
C GLY A 184 11.37 -5.30 4.18
N SER A 185 11.28 -6.61 3.97
CA SER A 185 12.19 -7.58 4.58
C SER A 185 13.42 -7.80 3.71
N VAL A 186 14.62 -7.69 4.29
CA VAL A 186 15.87 -7.97 3.59
C VAL A 186 16.09 -9.47 3.48
N ARG A 187 16.24 -9.96 2.26
CA ARG A 187 16.49 -11.37 1.98
C ARG A 187 17.99 -11.69 2.12
N PRO A 188 18.33 -12.89 2.60
CA PRO A 188 19.72 -13.28 2.77
C PRO A 188 20.45 -13.56 1.45
N TYR A 189 19.71 -13.87 0.38
CA TYR A 189 20.28 -14.13 -0.93
C TYR A 189 20.57 -12.83 -1.71
N ARG A 190 21.61 -12.85 -2.55
CA ARG A 190 22.07 -11.69 -3.35
C ARG A 190 22.38 -12.09 -4.81
N PRO A 191 21.37 -12.21 -5.68
CA PRO A 191 21.56 -12.81 -7.00
C PRO A 191 22.51 -12.02 -7.90
N ARG A 192 22.58 -10.69 -7.71
CA ARG A 192 23.46 -9.77 -8.43
C ARG A 192 24.57 -9.16 -7.55
N GLY A 193 24.85 -9.78 -6.40
CA GLY A 193 25.70 -9.19 -5.35
C GLY A 193 25.03 -8.04 -4.57
N LEU A 194 23.86 -7.57 -5.03
CA LEU A 194 23.07 -6.54 -4.39
C LEU A 194 22.16 -7.09 -3.29
N TRP A 195 21.86 -6.23 -2.32
CA TRP A 195 20.82 -6.53 -1.33
C TRP A 195 19.45 -6.66 -1.99
N THR A 196 18.64 -7.62 -1.53
CA THR A 196 17.26 -7.77 -2.00
C THR A 196 16.30 -7.40 -0.88
N VAL A 197 15.50 -6.35 -1.09
CA VAL A 197 14.44 -5.91 -0.18
C VAL A 197 13.10 -6.38 -0.74
N ALA A 198 12.45 -7.33 -0.08
CA ALA A 198 11.08 -7.73 -0.38
C ALA A 198 10.11 -6.67 0.13
N VAL A 199 9.61 -5.83 -0.78
CA VAL A 199 8.83 -4.63 -0.43
C VAL A 199 7.39 -4.99 -0.07
N ASP A 200 6.98 -4.58 1.12
CA ASP A 200 5.63 -4.75 1.66
C ASP A 200 4.84 -3.42 1.66
N LYS A 201 5.53 -2.28 1.56
CA LYS A 201 4.92 -0.94 1.40
C LYS A 201 5.88 -0.01 0.67
N LEU A 202 5.33 0.83 -0.22
CA LEU A 202 6.07 1.82 -1.00
C LEU A 202 5.45 3.20 -0.79
N VAL A 203 6.26 4.21 -0.48
CA VAL A 203 5.87 5.61 -0.49
C VAL A 203 6.55 6.29 -1.66
N VAL A 204 5.78 6.72 -2.65
CA VAL A 204 6.28 7.52 -3.77
C VAL A 204 6.34 8.97 -3.32
N ARG A 205 7.55 9.52 -3.19
CA ARG A 205 7.79 10.89 -2.70
C ARG A 205 7.77 11.91 -3.82
N ARG A 206 8.45 11.60 -4.92
CA ARG A 206 8.57 12.48 -6.09
C ARG A 206 8.72 11.63 -7.34
N LEU A 207 8.06 12.06 -8.41
CA LEU A 207 8.16 11.45 -9.72
C LEU A 207 9.13 12.25 -10.58
N ALA A 208 10.04 11.55 -11.24
CA ALA A 208 10.85 12.14 -12.29
C ALA A 208 10.01 12.34 -13.56
N PRO A 209 10.23 13.43 -14.31
CA PRO A 209 9.59 13.60 -15.61
C PRO A 209 10.09 12.54 -16.58
N VAL A 210 9.17 11.91 -17.30
CA VAL A 210 9.48 10.98 -18.39
C VAL A 210 9.20 11.69 -19.71
N TYR A 211 10.10 11.51 -20.68
CA TYR A 211 9.99 12.14 -22.00
C TYR A 211 9.95 11.08 -23.09
N GLU A 212 9.08 11.29 -24.08
CA GLU A 212 9.16 10.58 -25.34
C GLU A 212 10.07 11.34 -26.31
N ARG A 213 10.94 10.58 -26.97
CA ARG A 213 11.86 11.10 -27.98
C ARG A 213 11.29 10.87 -29.36
N HIS A 214 11.07 11.95 -30.08
CA HIS A 214 10.68 11.92 -31.48
C HIS A 214 11.76 12.52 -32.35
N SER A 215 11.91 12.01 -33.57
CA SER A 215 12.77 12.68 -34.54
C SER A 215 12.28 14.12 -34.79
N PRO A 216 13.18 15.07 -35.05
CA PRO A 216 12.79 16.44 -35.37
C PRO A 216 12.02 16.51 -36.68
N LEU A 217 11.26 17.61 -36.85
CA LEU A 217 10.62 17.94 -38.12
C LEU A 217 11.64 18.64 -39.04
N CYS A 218 11.56 18.38 -40.34
CA CYS A 218 12.42 19.01 -41.32
C CYS A 218 12.05 20.50 -41.45
N PRO A 219 13.01 21.44 -41.28
CA PRO A 219 12.72 22.88 -41.38
C PRO A 219 12.37 23.33 -42.81
N ARG A 220 12.66 22.51 -43.83
CA ARG A 220 12.35 22.83 -45.24
C ARG A 220 10.98 22.36 -45.71
N CYS A 221 10.52 21.20 -45.25
CA CYS A 221 9.31 20.56 -45.80
C CYS A 221 8.36 19.97 -44.75
N GLY A 222 8.66 20.14 -43.47
CA GLY A 222 7.84 19.65 -42.35
C GLY A 222 7.84 18.14 -42.13
N ALA A 223 8.42 17.34 -43.03
CA ALA A 223 8.46 15.88 -42.87
C ALA A 223 9.31 15.46 -41.65
N ARG A 224 8.90 14.39 -40.96
CA ARG A 224 9.67 13.79 -39.87
C ARG A 224 11.03 13.30 -40.41
N MET A 225 12.11 13.69 -39.75
CA MET A 225 13.46 13.30 -40.17
C MET A 225 13.81 11.90 -39.63
N GLU A 226 14.80 11.24 -40.22
CA GLU A 226 15.32 9.94 -39.80
C GLU A 226 16.73 10.12 -39.21
N SER A 227 17.11 9.25 -38.26
CA SER A 227 18.46 9.26 -37.69
C SER A 227 19.48 8.86 -38.75
N ALA A 228 20.55 9.64 -38.91
CA ALA A 228 21.65 9.34 -39.81
C ALA A 228 22.73 8.43 -39.18
N GLY A 229 22.44 7.87 -37.99
CA GLY A 229 23.37 7.07 -37.18
C GLY A 229 23.89 7.81 -35.95
N ARG A 230 24.51 7.06 -35.03
CA ARG A 230 25.03 7.60 -33.75
C ARG A 230 25.97 8.77 -34.00
N GLY A 231 25.64 9.95 -33.46
CA GLY A 231 26.45 11.17 -33.59
C GLY A 231 26.44 11.84 -34.98
N ARG A 232 25.64 11.35 -35.93
CA ARG A 232 25.60 11.87 -37.32
C ARG A 232 24.40 12.80 -37.60
N GLY A 233 23.56 13.04 -36.60
CA GLY A 233 22.38 13.90 -36.70
C GLY A 233 21.22 13.23 -37.44
N TYR A 234 20.47 14.03 -38.19
CA TYR A 234 19.23 13.59 -38.85
C TYR A 234 19.21 13.97 -40.34
N ARG A 235 18.53 13.16 -41.14
CA ARG A 235 18.29 13.39 -42.58
C ARG A 235 16.80 13.32 -42.89
N CYS A 236 16.31 14.24 -43.71
CA CYS A 236 14.95 14.22 -44.21
C CYS A 236 14.85 13.26 -45.41
N PRO A 237 13.97 12.24 -45.36
CA PRO A 237 13.79 11.32 -46.48
C PRO A 237 13.10 11.98 -47.69
N ARG A 238 12.31 13.05 -47.48
CA ARG A 238 11.53 13.70 -48.54
C ARG A 238 12.33 14.69 -49.38
N CYS A 239 13.09 15.59 -48.76
CA CYS A 239 13.79 16.67 -49.47
C CYS A 239 15.32 16.57 -49.38
N GLY A 240 15.85 15.52 -48.74
CA GLY A 240 17.28 15.29 -48.60
C GLY A 240 18.01 16.20 -47.61
N TYR A 241 17.34 17.19 -47.01
CA TYR A 241 17.93 18.06 -46.00
C TYR A 241 18.54 17.25 -44.86
N ALA A 242 19.81 17.51 -44.54
CA ALA A 242 20.52 16.84 -43.45
C ALA A 242 21.08 17.87 -42.48
N SER A 243 21.01 17.57 -41.19
CA SER A 243 21.59 18.42 -40.14
C SER A 243 22.26 17.54 -39.09
N ARG A 244 23.54 17.83 -38.82
CA ARG A 244 24.31 17.20 -37.74
C ARG A 244 23.93 17.76 -36.36
N GLU A 245 23.38 18.97 -36.34
CA GLU A 245 22.99 19.68 -35.12
C GLU A 245 21.57 19.37 -34.67
N ALA A 246 20.72 18.87 -35.57
CA ALA A 246 19.37 18.42 -35.24
C ALA A 246 19.42 17.44 -34.04
N ARG A 247 18.56 17.72 -33.05
CA ARG A 247 18.38 16.93 -31.83
C ARG A 247 16.99 16.29 -31.86
N PRO A 248 16.80 15.13 -31.19
CA PRO A 248 15.47 14.62 -30.94
C PRO A 248 14.63 15.67 -30.20
N LEU A 249 13.35 15.76 -30.54
CA LEU A 249 12.37 16.49 -29.78
C LEU A 249 11.97 15.63 -28.58
N GLU A 250 12.02 16.22 -27.39
CA GLU A 250 11.59 15.56 -26.15
C GLU A 250 10.26 16.16 -25.73
N THR A 251 9.24 15.31 -25.62
CA THR A 251 7.88 15.72 -25.20
C THR A 251 7.58 15.07 -23.85
N PRO A 252 7.18 15.83 -22.82
CA PRO A 252 6.88 15.25 -21.52
C PRO A 252 5.65 14.33 -21.62
N VAL A 253 5.76 13.14 -21.03
CA VAL A 253 4.70 12.15 -20.97
C VAL A 253 3.99 12.25 -19.62
N PRO A 254 2.66 12.44 -19.59
CA PRO A 254 1.89 12.37 -18.35
C PRO A 254 2.08 11.03 -17.65
N ARG A 255 2.35 11.07 -16.35
CA ARG A 255 2.57 9.89 -15.51
C ARG A 255 1.24 9.41 -14.94
N ALA A 256 0.93 8.12 -15.11
CA ALA A 256 -0.23 7.49 -14.47
C ALA A 256 -0.03 7.30 -12.95
N LEU A 257 1.23 7.15 -12.52
CA LEU A 257 1.59 7.07 -11.11
C LEU A 257 1.45 8.45 -10.45
N GLN A 258 1.08 8.48 -9.17
CA GLN A 258 0.99 9.69 -8.35
C GLN A 258 1.87 9.53 -7.10
N PRO A 259 2.34 10.63 -6.48
CA PRO A 259 2.91 10.57 -5.13
C PRO A 259 1.87 10.04 -4.13
N GLY A 260 2.30 9.17 -3.21
CA GLY A 260 1.38 8.52 -2.27
C GLY A 260 1.93 7.27 -1.61
N VAL A 261 1.12 6.67 -0.74
CA VAL A 261 1.44 5.41 -0.04
C VAL A 261 0.72 4.27 -0.74
N TYR A 262 1.49 3.25 -1.11
CA TYR A 262 1.01 2.05 -1.78
C TYR A 262 1.34 0.82 -0.96
N THR A 263 0.37 -0.08 -0.83
CA THR A 263 0.48 -1.36 -0.13
C THR A 263 -0.11 -2.47 -1.01
N PRO A 264 0.09 -3.75 -0.66
CA PRO A 264 -0.78 -4.80 -1.15
C PRO A 264 -2.24 -4.49 -0.83
N ARG A 265 -3.15 -5.17 -1.52
CA ARG A 265 -4.57 -5.06 -1.24
C ARG A 265 -4.90 -5.50 0.19
N GLU A 266 -6.04 -5.05 0.68
CA GLU A 266 -6.59 -5.57 1.94
C GLU A 266 -6.79 -7.08 1.89
N GLY A 267 -6.63 -7.69 3.06
CA GLY A 267 -6.59 -9.13 3.26
C GLY A 267 -5.24 -9.79 2.88
N ARG A 268 -4.33 -9.06 2.25
CA ARG A 268 -2.97 -9.52 1.90
C ARG A 268 -1.86 -8.73 2.59
N LEU A 269 -2.20 -7.74 3.42
CA LEU A 269 -1.21 -7.03 4.22
C LEU A 269 -0.54 -8.01 5.20
N ARG A 270 0.78 -7.90 5.34
CA ARG A 270 1.48 -8.59 6.43
C ARG A 270 1.02 -8.03 7.77
N HIS A 271 1.18 -8.85 8.82
CA HIS A 271 0.78 -8.48 10.18
C HIS A 271 1.29 -7.12 10.63
N LEU A 272 2.50 -6.71 10.26
CA LEU A 272 3.09 -5.45 10.75
C LEU A 272 2.81 -4.25 9.82
N THR A 273 2.44 -4.49 8.55
CA THR A 273 2.26 -3.41 7.57
C THR A 273 0.98 -2.64 7.84
N ALA A 274 1.08 -1.36 8.18
CA ALA A 274 -0.10 -0.53 8.41
C ALA A 274 -0.91 -0.32 7.11
N PRO A 275 -2.25 -0.42 7.13
CA PRO A 275 -3.10 -0.07 6.01
C PRO A 275 -2.92 1.39 5.59
N PRO A 276 -3.11 1.72 4.31
CA PRO A 276 -3.09 3.10 3.86
C PRO A 276 -4.20 3.91 4.55
N GLY A 277 -3.88 5.14 4.97
CA GLY A 277 -4.85 6.04 5.61
C GLY A 277 -5.12 5.78 7.10
N ARG A 278 -4.63 4.66 7.68
CA ARG A 278 -4.72 4.41 9.12
C ARG A 278 -3.99 5.50 9.91
N ARG A 279 -4.60 5.95 11.02
CA ARG A 279 -4.03 6.94 11.93
C ARG A 279 -3.52 6.26 13.20
N PRO A 280 -2.23 6.38 13.56
CA PRO A 280 -1.68 5.78 14.78
C PRO A 280 -2.43 6.19 16.05
N ALA A 281 -2.67 5.21 16.92
CA ALA A 281 -3.15 5.45 18.28
C ALA A 281 -2.08 6.20 19.09
N GLY A 282 -2.49 7.10 20.01
CA GLY A 282 -1.57 7.78 20.93
C GLY A 282 -1.03 9.15 20.48
N ARG A 283 -1.28 9.60 19.24
CA ARG A 283 -1.12 11.02 18.90
C ARG A 283 -2.39 11.78 19.29
N ARG A 284 -2.30 12.65 20.31
CA ARG A 284 -3.36 13.65 20.55
C ARG A 284 -3.61 14.39 19.22
N PRO A 285 -4.87 14.58 18.81
CA PRO A 285 -5.15 15.40 17.64
C PRO A 285 -4.57 16.80 17.89
N PRO A 286 -4.00 17.51 16.88
CA PRO A 286 -4.04 18.97 16.96
C PRO A 286 -5.51 19.34 17.23
N ARG A 287 -5.73 20.26 18.18
CA ARG A 287 -7.08 20.70 18.56
C ARG A 287 -7.92 20.87 17.28
N PRO A 288 -9.18 20.38 17.24
CA PRO A 288 -10.02 20.66 16.10
C PRO A 288 -10.04 22.17 15.91
N VAL A 289 -9.50 22.62 14.77
CA VAL A 289 -9.81 23.96 14.30
C VAL A 289 -11.32 23.90 14.08
N LYS A 290 -12.07 24.69 14.85
CA LYS A 290 -13.45 24.98 14.51
C LYS A 290 -13.42 25.57 13.10
N LEU A 291 -13.75 24.76 12.10
CA LEU A 291 -14.24 25.25 10.82
C LEU A 291 -15.67 25.73 11.07
N GLU A 292 -15.79 26.84 11.80
CA GLU A 292 -16.86 27.77 11.49
C GLU A 292 -16.49 28.36 10.13
N TRP A 293 -17.49 28.60 9.28
CA TRP A 293 -17.38 29.02 7.86
C TRP A 293 -17.23 27.89 6.83
N ALA A 294 -18.34 27.19 6.56
CA ALA A 294 -18.73 26.84 5.20
C ALA A 294 -20.22 26.46 5.09
N PHE A 295 -21.14 27.20 5.70
CA PHE A 295 -22.55 27.22 5.29
C PHE A 295 -23.17 28.55 5.73
N SER A 296 -23.21 29.53 4.82
CA SER A 296 -24.25 30.54 4.89
C SER A 296 -25.56 29.83 4.54
N PRO A 297 -26.58 29.79 5.40
CA PRO A 297 -27.90 29.43 4.94
C PRO A 297 -28.30 30.46 3.88
N GLY A 298 -28.65 30.00 2.69
CA GLY A 298 -29.31 30.83 1.69
C GLY A 298 -30.60 31.43 2.26
N PRO A 299 -31.16 32.49 1.64
CA PRO A 299 -32.35 33.16 2.15
C PRO A 299 -33.50 32.17 2.35
N SER A 300 -34.14 32.27 3.51
CA SER A 300 -35.30 31.47 3.89
C SER A 300 -36.39 31.55 2.80
N PRO A 301 -37.10 30.45 2.50
CA PRO A 301 -38.25 30.51 1.61
C PRO A 301 -39.32 31.46 2.19
N PRO A 302 -40.09 32.15 1.33
CA PRO A 302 -41.11 33.09 1.79
C PRO A 302 -42.20 32.36 2.57
N GLU A 303 -42.67 33.01 3.64
CA GLU A 303 -43.78 32.51 4.47
C GLU A 303 -45.06 32.34 3.63
N PRO A 304 -45.84 31.28 3.87
CA PRO A 304 -47.14 31.13 3.24
C PRO A 304 -48.08 32.28 3.70
N PRO A 305 -48.97 32.77 2.81
CA PRO A 305 -49.88 33.86 3.15
C PRO A 305 -50.78 33.45 4.32
N GLY A 306 -50.81 34.31 5.33
CA GLY A 306 -51.58 34.12 6.54
C GLY A 306 -53.09 34.15 6.32
N GLY A 307 -53.77 33.19 6.95
CA GLY A 307 -55.08 33.36 7.57
C GLY A 307 -56.31 33.52 6.67
N VAL A 308 -57.08 32.44 6.58
CA VAL A 308 -58.56 32.46 6.61
C VAL A 308 -58.91 31.13 7.29
N GLY A 309 -59.51 31.07 8.47
CA GLY A 309 -60.69 31.77 8.95
C GLY A 309 -61.60 30.66 9.49
N GLU A 310 -62.14 30.87 10.68
CA GLU A 310 -63.06 29.95 11.38
C GLU A 310 -64.12 29.34 10.46
N PHE A 311 -64.36 28.03 10.59
CA PHE A 311 -65.65 27.35 10.83
C PHE A 311 -65.43 25.83 10.97
#